data_AF-A0A5N5Q8K7-F1
#
_entry.id   AF-A0A5N5Q8K7-F1
#
_cell.length_a   1.000
_cell.length_b   1.000
_cell.length_c   1.000
_cell.angle_alpha   90.00
_cell.angle_beta   90.00
_cell.angle_gamma   90.00
#
_symmetry.space_group_name_H-M   'P 1'
#
loop_
_entity.id
_entity.type
_entity.pdbx_description
1 polymer ?
#
loop_
_entity_poly.entity_id
_entity_poly.type
_entity_poly.pdbx_seq_one_letter_code
_entity_poly.pdbx_strand_id
1 'polypeptide(L)'
;MPKALPQDTINSVPSLLDQNKPYSQIKKLTGVSAGYIAKLSAKHCPGLQKSTGGCPCKLSQTATHHVVHLVTNHSSVNTCQATQMLSNLTGQPISAKTVCCALKQAGLKPMKMVKKPKLTQAQKKE
;
A
#
# COMPACT_ATOMS: atom_id res chain seq x y z
N MET A 1 26.09 -21.08 25.35
CA MET A 1 24.62 -21.23 25.26
C MET A 1 23.96 -19.87 25.45
N PRO A 2 22.85 -19.53 24.76
CA PRO A 2 22.14 -18.30 25.04
C PRO A 2 21.64 -18.32 26.49
N LYS A 3 21.86 -17.23 27.23
CA LYS A 3 21.36 -17.09 28.61
C LYS A 3 19.83 -17.10 28.59
N ALA A 4 19.24 -17.98 29.40
CA ALA A 4 17.81 -17.97 29.64
C ALA A 4 17.41 -16.63 30.29
N LEU A 5 16.30 -16.06 29.84
CA LEU A 5 15.76 -14.84 30.43
C LEU A 5 15.22 -15.16 31.85
N PRO A 6 15.30 -14.21 32.79
CA PRO A 6 14.71 -14.38 34.12
C PRO A 6 13.21 -14.66 34.02
N GLN A 7 12.71 -15.65 34.77
CA GLN A 7 11.30 -16.08 34.68
C GLN A 7 10.31 -14.94 34.97
N ASP A 8 10.66 -14.01 35.85
CA ASP A 8 9.85 -12.83 36.19
C ASP A 8 9.65 -11.88 34.99
N THR A 9 10.67 -11.76 34.14
CA THR A 9 10.56 -10.98 32.89
C THR A 9 9.66 -11.67 31.88
N ILE A 10 9.58 -13.00 31.88
CA ILE A 10 8.69 -13.77 31.00
C ILE A 10 7.24 -13.61 31.45
N ASN A 11 6.99 -13.68 32.76
CA ASN A 11 5.64 -13.60 33.34
C ASN A 11 5.03 -12.18 33.27
N SER A 12 5.86 -11.15 33.24
CA SER A 12 5.42 -9.75 33.11
C SER A 12 5.04 -9.35 31.68
N VAL A 13 5.50 -10.07 30.65
CA VAL A 13 5.18 -9.73 29.25
C VAL A 13 3.68 -9.95 28.93
N PRO A 14 3.04 -11.09 29.29
CA PRO A 14 1.60 -11.28 29.07
C PRO A 14 0.75 -10.21 29.75
N SER A 15 1.03 -9.85 31.00
CA SER A 15 0.27 -8.82 31.71
C SER A 15 0.40 -7.43 31.07
N LEU A 16 1.58 -7.10 30.52
CA LEU A 16 1.78 -5.88 29.73
C LEU A 16 1.05 -5.92 28.37
N LEU A 17 0.93 -7.10 27.76
CA LEU A 17 0.16 -7.29 26.53
C LEU A 17 -1.34 -7.12 26.77
N ASP A 18 -1.87 -7.64 27.88
CA ASP A 18 -3.28 -7.46 28.28
C ASP A 18 -3.61 -5.99 28.55
N GLN A 19 -2.64 -5.20 29.01
CA GLN A 19 -2.75 -3.75 29.15
C GLN A 19 -2.62 -2.97 27.82
N ASN A 20 -2.61 -3.66 26.67
CA ASN A 20 -2.44 -3.07 25.34
C ASN A 20 -1.18 -2.19 25.19
N LYS A 21 -0.10 -2.50 25.91
CA LYS A 21 1.18 -1.78 25.77
C LYS A 21 1.85 -2.15 24.44
N PRO A 22 2.39 -1.18 23.67
CA PRO A 22 3.09 -1.48 22.42
C PRO A 22 4.40 -2.24 22.68
N TYR A 23 4.81 -3.09 21.74
CA TYR A 23 6.02 -3.93 21.88
C TYR A 23 7.30 -3.12 22.14
N SER A 24 7.37 -1.89 21.60
CA SER A 24 8.48 -0.97 21.86
C SER A 24 8.59 -0.58 23.34
N GLN A 25 7.46 -0.38 24.01
CA GLN A 25 7.42 -0.07 25.44
C GLN A 25 7.70 -1.30 26.29
N ILE A 26 7.15 -2.46 25.93
CA ILE A 26 7.44 -3.74 26.60
C ILE A 26 8.94 -4.06 26.53
N LYS A 27 9.56 -3.89 25.37
CA LYS A 27 11.02 -4.05 25.19
C LYS A 27 11.82 -3.12 26.10
N LYS A 28 11.41 -1.86 26.26
CA LYS A 28 12.07 -0.89 27.15
C LYS A 28 11.95 -1.29 28.63
N LEU A 29 10.80 -1.83 29.04
CA LEU A 29 10.54 -2.21 30.43
C LEU A 29 11.19 -3.54 30.83
N THR A 30 11.16 -4.53 29.94
CA THR A 30 11.57 -5.91 30.25
C THR A 30 12.93 -6.28 29.67
N GLY A 31 13.48 -5.50 28.74
CA GLY A 31 14.70 -5.84 27.99
C GLY A 31 14.52 -6.98 26.97
N VAL A 32 13.32 -7.54 26.87
CA VAL A 32 13.02 -8.69 25.99
C VAL A 32 12.96 -8.25 24.53
N SER A 33 13.52 -9.08 23.64
CA SER A 33 13.50 -8.80 22.20
C SER A 33 12.08 -8.81 21.63
N ALA A 34 11.82 -7.97 20.63
CA ALA A 34 10.51 -7.89 19.98
C ALA A 34 10.05 -9.24 19.38
N GLY A 35 11.00 -10.03 18.85
CA GLY A 35 10.70 -11.37 18.34
C GLY A 35 10.27 -12.36 19.43
N TYR A 36 10.82 -12.24 20.64
CA TYR A 36 10.40 -13.08 21.76
C TYR A 36 9.04 -12.65 22.32
N ILE A 37 8.79 -11.34 22.42
CA ILE A 37 7.46 -10.80 22.76
C ILE A 37 6.41 -11.30 21.76
N ALA A 38 6.71 -11.29 20.46
CA ALA A 38 5.80 -11.81 19.43
C ALA A 38 5.51 -13.32 19.59
N LYS A 39 6.51 -14.12 19.98
CA LYS A 39 6.33 -15.56 20.28
C LYS A 39 5.47 -15.77 21.52
N LEU A 40 5.70 -15.00 22.59
CA LEU A 40 4.88 -15.07 23.81
C LEU A 40 3.44 -14.65 23.53
N SER A 41 3.24 -13.55 22.80
CA SER A 41 1.92 -13.08 22.38
C SER A 41 1.18 -14.15 21.56
N ALA A 42 1.85 -14.84 20.64
CA ALA A 42 1.22 -15.91 19.87
C ALA A 42 0.82 -17.12 20.72
N LYS A 43 1.57 -17.44 21.79
CA LYS A 43 1.28 -18.55 22.69
C LYS A 43 0.17 -18.25 23.69
N HIS A 44 0.21 -17.07 24.30
CA HIS A 44 -0.65 -16.72 25.44
C HIS A 44 -1.85 -15.85 25.04
N CYS A 45 -1.75 -15.09 23.94
CA CYS A 45 -2.77 -14.13 23.51
C CYS A 45 -3.07 -14.28 22.00
N PRO A 46 -3.57 -15.44 21.53
CA PRO A 46 -3.79 -15.69 20.10
C PRO A 46 -4.84 -14.76 19.48
N GLY A 47 -5.75 -14.22 20.28
CA GLY A 47 -6.77 -13.24 19.84
C GLY A 47 -6.29 -11.79 19.76
N LEU A 48 -5.05 -11.49 20.15
CA LEU A 48 -4.55 -10.12 20.12
C LEU A 48 -4.37 -9.66 18.67
N GLN A 49 -5.18 -8.67 18.25
CA GLN A 49 -5.06 -8.10 16.91
C GLN A 49 -3.70 -7.41 16.76
N LYS A 50 -2.91 -7.91 15.81
CA LYS A 50 -1.67 -7.26 15.39
C LYS A 50 -2.02 -6.14 14.44
N SER A 51 -1.30 -5.01 14.53
CA SER A 51 -1.38 -4.03 13.46
C SER A 51 -0.90 -4.69 12.16
N THR A 52 -1.71 -4.57 11.10
CA THR A 52 -1.35 -5.07 9.76
C THR A 52 -0.08 -4.40 9.21
N GLY A 53 0.29 -3.24 9.79
CA GLY A 53 1.39 -2.43 9.32
C GLY A 53 1.14 -1.93 7.90
N GLY A 54 2.20 -1.45 7.25
CA GLY A 54 2.17 -1.00 5.86
C GLY A 54 2.36 0.51 5.70
N CYS A 55 2.60 0.91 4.45
CA CYS A 55 2.70 2.30 4.06
C CYS A 55 1.33 2.78 3.56
N PRO A 56 0.81 3.91 4.07
CA PRO A 56 -0.43 4.50 3.57
C PRO A 56 -0.38 4.71 2.04
N CYS A 57 -1.51 4.49 1.37
CA CYS A 57 -1.60 4.76 -0.06
C CYS A 57 -1.41 6.25 -0.33
N LYS A 58 -0.60 6.58 -1.34
CA LYS A 58 -0.38 7.98 -1.77
C LYS A 58 -1.62 8.60 -2.43
N LEU A 59 -2.53 7.78 -2.95
CA LEU A 59 -3.79 8.23 -3.54
C LEU A 59 -4.91 8.02 -2.53
N SER A 60 -5.73 9.06 -2.32
CA SER A 60 -6.98 8.94 -1.60
C SER A 60 -8.03 8.21 -2.46
N GLN A 61 -9.07 7.70 -1.81
CA GLN A 61 -10.18 7.05 -2.51
C GLN A 61 -10.89 8.04 -3.46
N THR A 62 -11.12 9.27 -3.03
CA THR A 62 -11.70 10.33 -3.86
C THR A 62 -10.85 10.63 -5.10
N ALA A 63 -9.53 10.76 -4.92
CA ALA A 63 -8.59 10.94 -6.02
C ALA A 63 -8.66 9.76 -7.01
N THR A 64 -8.77 8.54 -6.50
CA THR A 64 -8.91 7.33 -7.32
C THR A 64 -10.18 7.35 -8.15
N HIS A 65 -11.32 7.67 -7.54
CA HIS A 65 -12.60 7.80 -8.27
C HIS A 65 -12.54 8.89 -9.34
N HIS A 66 -11.93 10.04 -9.04
CA HIS A 66 -11.81 11.13 -10.00
C HIS A 66 -10.98 10.71 -11.23
N VAL A 67 -9.86 10.02 -11.04
CA VAL A 67 -9.07 9.49 -12.17
C VAL A 67 -9.87 8.49 -12.99
N VAL A 68 -10.54 7.56 -12.33
CA VAL A 68 -11.36 6.56 -13.03
C VAL A 68 -12.40 7.27 -13.88
N HIS A 69 -13.12 8.23 -13.31
CA HIS A 69 -14.10 9.06 -14.03
C HIS A 69 -13.48 9.82 -15.21
N LEU A 70 -12.31 10.44 -15.00
CA LEU A 70 -11.60 11.14 -16.06
C LEU A 70 -11.27 10.22 -17.24
N VAL A 71 -10.71 9.05 -16.95
CA VAL A 71 -10.28 8.09 -17.98
C VAL A 71 -11.48 7.42 -18.67
N THR A 72 -12.59 7.20 -17.97
CA THR A 72 -13.78 6.57 -18.56
C THR A 72 -14.60 7.54 -19.40
N ASN A 73 -14.75 8.79 -18.95
CA ASN A 73 -15.65 9.76 -19.59
C ASN A 73 -14.94 10.66 -20.62
N HIS A 74 -13.65 10.91 -20.43
CA HIS A 74 -12.86 11.68 -21.39
C HIS A 74 -11.96 10.71 -22.18
N SER A 75 -12.42 10.36 -23.38
CA SER A 75 -11.84 9.33 -24.25
C SER A 75 -10.37 9.55 -24.65
N SER A 76 -9.79 10.72 -24.40
CA SER A 76 -8.42 11.10 -24.79
C SER A 76 -7.44 11.26 -23.61
N VAL A 77 -7.86 11.07 -22.37
CA VAL A 77 -6.98 11.29 -21.20
C VAL A 77 -6.08 10.06 -20.98
N ASN A 78 -4.80 10.22 -21.30
CA ASN A 78 -3.78 9.21 -20.96
C ASN A 78 -3.39 9.32 -19.48
N THR A 79 -2.89 8.22 -18.91
CA THR A 79 -2.37 8.11 -17.54
C THR A 79 -1.41 9.25 -17.16
N CYS A 80 -0.53 9.67 -18.07
CA CYS A 80 0.39 10.79 -17.80
C CYS A 80 -0.35 12.11 -17.60
N GLN A 81 -1.35 12.40 -18.43
CA GLN A 81 -2.18 13.60 -18.32
C GLN A 81 -3.03 13.56 -17.05
N ALA A 82 -3.63 12.40 -16.75
CA ALA A 82 -4.37 12.18 -15.51
C ALA A 82 -3.48 12.40 -14.28
N THR A 83 -2.21 11.99 -14.33
CA THR A 83 -1.22 12.18 -13.25
C THR A 83 -0.91 13.65 -13.04
N GLN A 84 -0.71 14.41 -14.13
CA GLN A 84 -0.43 15.83 -14.04
C GLN A 84 -1.62 16.60 -13.46
N MET A 85 -2.84 16.31 -13.92
CA MET A 85 -4.07 16.88 -13.37
C MET A 85 -4.22 16.56 -11.88
N LEU A 86 -4.00 15.31 -11.48
CA LEU A 86 -4.06 14.89 -10.08
C LEU A 86 -3.03 15.59 -9.20
N SER A 87 -1.79 15.70 -9.70
CA SER A 87 -0.70 16.32 -8.96
C SER A 87 -0.99 17.81 -8.72
N ASN A 88 -1.56 18.49 -9.72
CA ASN A 88 -1.99 19.87 -9.61
C ASN A 88 -3.14 20.04 -8.60
N LEU A 89 -4.16 19.16 -8.64
CA LEU A 89 -5.31 19.22 -7.72
C LEU A 89 -4.93 18.88 -6.27
N THR A 90 -4.03 17.92 -6.08
CA THR A 90 -3.63 17.45 -4.74
C THR A 90 -2.49 18.28 -4.15
N GLY A 91 -1.80 19.09 -4.97
CA GLY A 91 -0.60 19.84 -4.57
C GLY A 91 0.58 18.94 -4.19
N GLN A 92 0.56 17.67 -4.61
CA GLN A 92 1.54 16.64 -4.24
C GLN A 92 2.03 15.90 -5.49
N PRO A 93 3.33 15.59 -5.58
CA PRO A 93 3.86 14.86 -6.72
C PRO A 93 3.39 13.39 -6.68
N ILE A 94 2.55 13.01 -7.64
CA ILE A 94 2.06 11.65 -7.81
C ILE A 94 2.79 11.00 -8.98
N SER A 95 3.21 9.74 -8.81
CA SER A 95 3.83 9.00 -9.91
C SER A 95 2.78 8.43 -10.86
N ALA A 96 3.07 8.42 -12.16
CA ALA A 96 2.19 7.79 -13.16
C ALA A 96 1.97 6.29 -12.87
N LYS A 97 2.96 5.64 -12.25
CA LYS A 97 2.86 4.25 -11.83
C LYS A 97 1.79 4.05 -10.75
N THR A 98 1.70 4.97 -9.78
CA THR A 98 0.67 4.96 -8.73
C THR A 98 -0.73 5.05 -9.34
N VAL A 99 -0.91 5.98 -10.28
CA VAL A 99 -2.18 6.15 -11.01
C VAL A 99 -2.52 4.89 -11.81
N CYS A 100 -1.56 4.31 -12.53
CA CYS A 100 -1.76 3.06 -13.27
C CYS A 100 -2.18 1.89 -12.36
N CYS A 101 -1.58 1.76 -11.17
CA CYS A 101 -1.97 0.75 -10.19
C CYS A 101 -3.41 0.95 -9.70
N ALA A 102 -3.80 2.20 -9.41
CA ALA A 102 -5.16 2.52 -9.00
C ALA A 102 -6.19 2.22 -10.11
N LEU A 103 -5.88 2.56 -11.36
CA LEU A 103 -6.73 2.23 -12.51
C LEU A 103 -6.87 0.72 -12.70
N LYS A 104 -5.78 -0.04 -12.53
CA LYS A 104 -5.82 -1.51 -12.60
C LYS A 104 -6.67 -2.12 -11.48
N GLN A 105 -6.56 -1.59 -10.25
CA GLN A 105 -7.40 -2.02 -9.13
C GLN A 105 -8.88 -1.72 -9.37
N ALA A 106 -9.19 -0.62 -10.07
CA ALA A 106 -10.53 -0.29 -10.52
C ALA A 106 -11.01 -1.12 -11.73
N GLY A 107 -10.21 -2.08 -12.22
CA GLY A 107 -10.58 -2.98 -13.33
C GLY A 107 -10.32 -2.42 -14.73
N LEU A 108 -9.74 -1.23 -14.86
CA LEU A 108 -9.42 -0.64 -16.16
C LEU A 108 -8.18 -1.31 -16.77
N LYS A 109 -8.26 -1.56 -18.08
CA LYS A 109 -7.19 -2.19 -18.87
C LYS A 109 -6.62 -1.17 -19.86
N PRO A 110 -5.32 -1.29 -20.20
CA PRO A 110 -4.75 -0.49 -21.27
C PRO A 110 -5.52 -0.67 -22.57
N MET A 111 -5.78 0.43 -23.27
CA MET A 111 -6.38 0.38 -24.60
C MET A 111 -5.42 -0.34 -25.55
N LYS A 112 -5.92 -1.34 -26.28
CA LYS A 112 -5.14 -2.01 -27.32
C LYS A 112 -5.04 -1.07 -28.51
N MET A 113 -3.82 -0.89 -29.03
CA MET A 113 -3.62 -0.10 -30.23
C MET A 113 -4.36 -0.75 -31.41
N VAL A 114 -5.32 -0.03 -31.98
CA VAL A 114 -5.99 -0.45 -33.21
C VAL A 114 -4.99 -0.26 -34.35
N LYS A 115 -4.73 -1.33 -35.11
CA LYS A 115 -3.87 -1.25 -36.30
C LYS A 115 -4.53 -0.30 -37.29
N LYS A 116 -3.82 0.76 -37.67
CA LYS A 116 -4.26 1.64 -38.76
C LYS A 116 -4.32 0.83 -40.07
N PRO A 117 -5.27 1.12 -40.97
CA PRO A 117 -5.27 0.51 -42.29
C PRO A 117 -3.94 0.81 -42.99
N LYS A 118 -3.43 -0.19 -43.73
CA LYS A 118 -2.23 0.00 -44.55
C LYS A 118 -2.57 1.04 -45.62
N LEU A 119 -1.62 1.95 -45.89
CA LEU A 119 -1.74 2.89 -47.00
C LEU A 119 -1.97 2.11 -48.30
N THR A 120 -3.00 2.49 -49.06
CA THR A 120 -3.21 1.97 -50.41
C THR A 120 -2.09 2.47 -51.33
N GLN A 121 -1.86 1.81 -52.46
CA GLN A 121 -0.78 2.21 -53.38
C GLN A 121 -0.92 3.66 -53.85
N ALA A 122 -2.15 4.14 -54.09
CA ALA A 122 -2.44 5.53 -54.44
C ALA A 122 -2.13 6.56 -53.33
N GLN A 123 -1.97 6.13 -52.07
CA GLN A 123 -1.66 6.98 -50.92
C GLN A 123 -0.18 6.94 -50.53
N LYS A 124 0.61 6.06 -51.15
CA LYS A 124 2.06 6.06 -50.97
C LYS A 124 2.61 7.21 -51.80
N LYS A 125 3.25 8.19 -51.15
CA LYS A 125 4.08 9.16 -51.87
C LYS A 125 5.32 8.43 -52.38
N GLU A 126 5.66 8.66 -53.64
CA GLU A 126 6.96 8.30 -54.23
C GLU A 126 8.11 8.98 -53.49
#